data_AF-A0A4Q5UYW7-F1
#
_entry.id   AF-A0A4Q5UYW7-F1
#
_cell.length_a   1.000
_cell.length_b   1.000
_cell.length_c   1.000
_cell.angle_alpha   90.00
_cell.angle_beta   90.00
_cell.angle_gamma   90.00
#
_symmetry.space_group_name_H-M   'P 1'
#
loop_
_entity.id
_entity.type
_entity.pdbx_description
1 polymer ?
#
loop_
_entity_poly.entity_id
_entity_poly.type
_entity_poly.pdbx_seq_one_letter_code
_entity_poly.pdbx_strand_id
1 'polypeptide(L)'
;DSFWLNNDLKISPDEQLGMLKRLYFDQLPFRKSVQETVKSMMLQEDNNLYKLSYKTGWGFDEQKNNIGWIAGWIEENRHVYFFVTLVKSPDPKIDMRSVRLNITRDILKELGFLEGKM
;
A
#
# COMPACT_ATOMS: atom_id res chain seq x y z
N ASP A 1 7.32 -13.93 -16.28
CA ASP A 1 7.32 -12.75 -15.39
C ASP A 1 6.55 -11.54 -15.92
N SER A 2 5.28 -11.73 -16.32
CA SER A 2 4.39 -10.62 -16.71
C SER A 2 2.92 -10.84 -16.31
N PHE A 3 2.60 -11.97 -15.67
CA PHE A 3 1.23 -12.37 -15.34
C PHE A 3 0.52 -11.42 -14.34
N TRP A 4 1.30 -10.60 -13.62
CA TRP A 4 0.78 -9.57 -12.71
C TRP A 4 0.61 -8.20 -13.37
N LEU A 5 0.96 -8.05 -14.66
CA LEU A 5 0.84 -6.82 -15.44
C LEU A 5 -0.07 -6.96 -16.67
N ASN A 6 -0.44 -8.18 -17.04
CA ASN A 6 -1.21 -8.47 -18.26
C ASN A 6 -2.72 -8.65 -18.03
N ASN A 7 -3.21 -8.32 -16.83
CA ASN A 7 -4.61 -8.46 -16.39
C ASN A 7 -5.11 -9.90 -16.15
N ASP A 8 -4.25 -10.92 -16.22
CA ASP A 8 -4.65 -12.30 -15.87
C ASP A 8 -4.80 -12.48 -14.35
N LEU A 9 -3.81 -12.01 -13.58
CA LEU A 9 -3.91 -11.96 -12.13
C LEU A 9 -4.66 -10.70 -11.69
N LYS A 10 -5.71 -10.89 -10.90
CA LYS A 10 -6.47 -9.81 -10.28
C LYS A 10 -6.60 -10.05 -8.78
N ILE A 11 -6.63 -8.95 -8.03
CA ILE A 11 -6.82 -8.95 -6.59
C ILE A 11 -7.57 -7.67 -6.20
N SER A 12 -8.55 -7.81 -5.32
CA SER A 12 -9.31 -6.68 -4.77
C SER A 12 -8.52 -5.93 -3.68
N PRO A 13 -8.89 -4.69 -3.35
CA PRO A 13 -8.29 -3.98 -2.22
C PRO A 13 -8.45 -4.73 -0.88
N ASP A 14 -9.58 -5.40 -0.67
CA ASP A 14 -9.85 -6.18 0.54
C ASP A 14 -8.93 -7.40 0.66
N GLU A 15 -8.73 -8.14 -0.42
CA GLU A 15 -7.78 -9.26 -0.46
C GLU A 15 -6.33 -8.78 -0.23
N GLN A 16 -5.93 -7.62 -0.79
CA GLN A 16 -4.63 -7.02 -0.50
C GLN A 16 -4.50 -6.65 0.98
N LEU A 17 -5.55 -6.09 1.58
CA LEU A 17 -5.57 -5.75 3.00
C LEU A 17 -5.39 -7.00 3.87
N GLY A 18 -6.10 -8.09 3.55
CA GLY A 18 -5.95 -9.38 4.21
C GLY A 18 -4.54 -9.97 4.08
N MET A 19 -3.94 -9.87 2.89
CA MET A 19 -2.57 -10.31 2.64
C MET A 19 -1.55 -9.51 3.47
N LEU A 20 -1.69 -8.18 3.53
CA LEU A 20 -0.82 -7.30 4.33
C LEU A 20 -0.92 -7.60 5.82
N LYS A 21 -2.14 -7.81 6.35
CA LYS A 21 -2.34 -8.21 7.75
C LYS A 21 -1.62 -9.52 8.06
N ARG A 22 -1.77 -10.52 7.19
CA ARG A 22 -1.08 -11.80 7.36
C ARG A 22 0.44 -11.67 7.27
N LEU A 23 0.96 -10.87 6.34
CA LEU A 23 2.39 -10.56 6.25
C LEU A 23 2.91 -9.92 7.54
N TYR A 24 2.18 -8.93 8.06
CA TYR A 24 2.58 -8.18 9.25
C TYR A 24 2.70 -9.07 10.49
N PHE A 25 1.69 -9.92 10.71
CA PHE A 25 1.61 -10.84 11.84
C PHE A 25 2.32 -12.20 11.60
N ASP A 26 3.15 -12.31 10.56
CA ASP A 26 3.94 -13.50 10.21
C ASP A 26 3.08 -14.77 9.92
N GLN A 27 1.85 -14.58 9.44
CA GLN A 27 0.85 -15.64 9.19
C GLN A 27 0.83 -16.17 7.74
N LEU A 28 1.77 -15.74 6.89
CA LEU A 28 1.96 -16.34 5.58
C LEU A 28 2.76 -17.66 5.72
N PRO A 29 2.62 -18.61 4.78
CA PRO A 29 3.34 -19.89 4.82
C PRO A 29 4.82 -19.75 4.39
N PHE A 30 5.52 -18.75 4.93
CA PHE A 30 6.94 -18.48 4.68
C PHE A 30 7.71 -18.39 5.99
N ARG A 31 9.04 -18.57 5.93
CA ARG A 31 9.90 -18.38 7.10
C ARG A 31 9.75 -16.97 7.66
N LYS A 32 9.69 -16.85 8.99
CA LYS A 32 9.58 -15.56 9.69
C LYS A 32 10.63 -14.54 9.23
N SER A 33 11.90 -14.97 9.11
CA SER A 33 12.99 -14.11 8.66
C SER A 33 12.79 -13.53 7.25
N VAL A 34 12.11 -14.25 6.37
CA VAL A 34 11.79 -13.76 5.02
C VAL A 34 10.68 -12.70 5.10
N GLN A 35 9.65 -12.95 5.90
CA GLN A 35 8.56 -11.98 6.13
C GLN A 35 9.09 -10.70 6.78
N GLU A 36 9.97 -10.81 7.78
CA GLU A 36 10.67 -9.67 8.39
C GLU A 36 11.49 -8.88 7.37
N THR A 37 12.21 -9.56 6.47
CA THR A 37 12.98 -8.92 5.39
C THR A 37 12.06 -8.17 4.43
N VAL A 38 10.91 -8.73 4.07
CA VAL A 38 9.94 -8.03 3.20
C VAL A 38 9.37 -6.80 3.90
N LYS A 39 9.00 -6.92 5.18
CA LYS A 39 8.49 -5.77 5.98
C LYS A 39 9.53 -4.65 6.07
N SER A 40 10.80 -4.97 6.29
CA SER A 40 11.85 -3.95 6.36
C SER A 40 12.10 -3.24 5.02
N MET A 41 12.02 -3.96 3.91
CA MET A 41 12.11 -3.37 2.55
C MET A 41 10.93 -2.46 2.21
N MET A 42 9.77 -2.65 2.84
CA MET A 42 8.60 -1.81 2.63
C MET A 42 8.65 -0.48 3.41
N LEU A 43 9.53 -0.34 4.40
CA LEU A 43 9.65 0.89 5.21
C LEU A 43 10.06 2.08 4.33
N GLN A 44 9.23 3.13 4.32
CA GLN A 44 9.46 4.35 3.53
C GLN A 44 9.78 5.55 4.41
N GLU A 45 9.15 5.65 5.58
CA GLU A 45 9.39 6.72 6.55
C GLU A 45 9.50 6.10 7.96
N ASP A 46 10.51 6.52 8.71
CA ASP A 46 10.73 6.13 10.11
C ASP A 46 11.18 7.38 10.88
N ASN A 47 10.36 7.82 11.83
CA ASN A 47 10.67 8.95 12.69
C ASN A 47 10.09 8.73 14.10
N ASN A 48 10.31 9.69 14.99
CA ASN A 48 9.91 9.59 16.40
C ASN A 48 8.39 9.49 16.62
N LEU A 49 7.57 9.83 15.62
CA LEU A 49 6.11 9.85 15.71
C LEU A 49 5.49 8.59 15.11
N TYR A 50 5.96 8.15 13.95
CA TYR A 50 5.38 7.02 13.24
C TYR A 50 6.39 6.29 12.35
N LYS A 51 6.01 5.07 11.94
CA LYS A 51 6.63 4.34 10.84
C LYS A 51 5.61 4.10 9.74
N LEU A 52 5.95 4.45 8.51
CA LEU A 52 5.09 4.26 7.35
C LEU A 52 5.75 3.29 6.37
N SER A 53 5.10 2.15 6.16
CA SER A 53 5.57 1.10 5.25
C SER A 53 4.55 0.89 4.14
N TYR A 54 4.95 0.96 2.88
CA TYR A 54 4.05 0.69 1.76
C TYR A 54 4.79 0.26 0.51
N LYS A 55 4.04 -0.39 -0.39
CA LYS A 55 4.46 -0.63 -1.77
C LYS A 55 3.52 0.08 -2.73
N THR A 56 4.12 0.67 -3.77
CA THR A 56 3.39 1.29 -4.88
C THR A 56 3.19 0.32 -6.04
N GLY A 57 2.09 0.49 -6.77
CA GLY A 57 1.80 -0.18 -8.02
C GLY A 57 1.19 0.78 -9.04
N TRP A 58 1.48 0.57 -10.31
CA TRP A 58 0.84 1.28 -11.42
C TRP A 58 0.79 0.36 -12.64
N GLY A 59 -0.40 0.23 -13.22
CA GLY A 59 -0.64 -0.50 -14.44
C GLY A 59 -1.88 0.03 -15.16
N PHE A 60 -2.35 -0.74 -16.13
CA PHE A 60 -3.49 -0.39 -16.96
C PHE A 60 -4.48 -1.55 -17.00
N ASP A 61 -5.78 -1.25 -16.85
CA ASP A 61 -6.82 -2.24 -17.06
C ASP A 61 -7.01 -2.56 -18.56
N GLU A 62 -7.94 -3.45 -18.88
CA GLU A 62 -8.21 -3.89 -20.25
C GLU A 62 -8.70 -2.76 -21.16
N GLN A 63 -9.26 -1.70 -20.58
CA GLN A 63 -9.73 -0.50 -21.28
C GLN A 63 -8.65 0.58 -21.35
N LYS A 64 -7.41 0.27 -20.94
CA LYS A 64 -6.28 1.19 -20.84
C LYS A 64 -6.48 2.32 -19.84
N ASN A 65 -7.38 2.17 -18.87
CA ASN A 65 -7.48 3.11 -17.76
C ASN A 65 -6.29 2.93 -16.83
N ASN A 66 -5.78 4.02 -16.27
CA ASN A 66 -4.74 3.99 -15.24
C ASN A 66 -5.28 3.34 -13.96
N ILE A 67 -4.53 2.39 -13.41
CA ILE A 67 -4.78 1.77 -12.12
C ILE A 67 -3.55 2.02 -11.22
N GLY A 68 -3.71 2.86 -10.21
CA GLY A 68 -2.70 3.16 -9.21
C GLY A 68 -2.99 2.48 -7.87
N TRP A 69 -1.95 1.93 -7.25
CA TRP A 69 -2.03 1.27 -5.95
C TRP A 69 -1.04 1.88 -4.96
N ILE A 70 -1.48 2.02 -3.71
CA ILE A 70 -0.62 2.06 -2.53
C ILE A 70 -1.18 1.08 -1.51
N ALA A 71 -0.36 0.13 -1.09
CA ALA A 71 -0.75 -0.89 -0.12
C ALA A 71 0.29 -0.94 0.99
N GLY A 72 -0.14 -0.83 2.25
CA GLY A 72 0.80 -0.69 3.36
C GLY A 72 0.16 -0.62 4.73
N TRP A 73 0.94 -0.15 5.70
CA TRP A 73 0.50 0.12 7.05
C TRP A 73 1.27 1.29 7.66
N ILE A 74 0.65 1.92 8.65
CA ILE A 74 1.27 2.90 9.53
C ILE A 74 1.30 2.35 10.95
N GLU A 75 2.45 2.49 11.61
CA GLU A 75 2.63 2.23 13.03
C GLU A 75 2.74 3.56 13.77
N GLU A 76 1.79 3.83 14.67
CA GLU A 76 1.72 5.06 15.44
C GLU A 76 1.14 4.74 16.83
N ASN A 77 1.73 5.30 17.89
CA ASN A 77 1.33 5.06 19.28
C ASN A 77 1.20 3.58 19.67
N ARG A 78 2.15 2.75 19.20
CA ARG A 78 2.20 1.28 19.41
C ARG A 78 1.03 0.50 18.78
N HIS A 79 0.26 1.13 17.91
CA HIS A 79 -0.81 0.49 17.15
C HIS A 79 -0.43 0.44 15.66
N VAL A 80 -0.91 -0.57 14.95
CA VAL A 80 -0.74 -0.74 13.51
C VAL A 80 -2.07 -0.56 12.80
N TYR A 81 -2.07 0.22 11.72
CA TYR A 81 -3.24 0.48 10.88
C TYR A 81 -2.90 0.15 9.43
N PHE A 82 -3.65 -0.78 8.86
CA PHE A 82 -3.47 -1.25 7.49
C PHE A 82 -4.31 -0.42 6.53
N PHE A 83 -3.79 -0.16 5.35
CA PHE A 83 -4.51 0.56 4.32
C PHE A 83 -4.19 0.02 2.92
N VAL A 84 -5.17 0.17 2.03
CA VAL A 84 -5.01 -0.06 0.60
C VAL A 84 -5.77 1.05 -0.14
N THR A 85 -5.06 1.82 -0.94
CA THR A 85 -5.62 2.82 -1.85
C THR A 85 -5.54 2.30 -3.26
N LEU A 86 -6.70 2.21 -3.94
CA LEU A 86 -6.81 2.00 -5.38
C LEU A 86 -7.36 3.27 -6.02
N VAL A 87 -6.65 3.79 -7.02
CA VAL A 87 -7.11 4.92 -7.84
C VAL A 87 -7.26 4.44 -9.28
N LYS A 88 -8.45 4.61 -9.85
CA LYS A 88 -8.74 4.35 -11.26
C LYS A 88 -9.01 5.66 -11.98
N SER A 89 -8.39 5.88 -13.13
CA SER A 89 -8.66 7.06 -13.96
C SER A 89 -8.63 6.73 -15.45
N PRO A 90 -9.64 7.17 -16.23
CA PRO A 90 -9.61 7.07 -17.68
C PRO A 90 -8.73 8.15 -18.34
N ASP A 91 -8.29 9.17 -17.60
CA ASP A 91 -7.44 10.23 -18.15
C ASP A 91 -6.03 9.70 -18.42
N PRO A 92 -5.55 9.66 -19.68
CA PRO A 92 -4.21 9.19 -20.00
C PRO A 92 -3.10 10.15 -19.54
N LYS A 93 -3.42 11.40 -19.19
CA LYS A 93 -2.46 12.43 -18.76
C LYS A 93 -2.37 12.57 -17.25
N ILE A 94 -3.13 11.79 -16.49
CA ILE A 94 -3.07 11.84 -15.02
C ILE A 94 -1.64 11.58 -14.53
N ASP A 95 -1.14 12.42 -13.62
CA ASP A 95 0.08 12.12 -12.88
C ASP A 95 -0.21 11.07 -11.81
N MET A 96 -0.42 9.82 -12.23
CA MET A 96 -0.76 8.72 -11.34
C MET A 96 0.30 8.49 -10.26
N ARG A 97 1.55 8.93 -10.48
CA ARG A 97 2.63 8.82 -9.48
C ARG A 97 2.34 9.72 -8.28
N SER A 98 2.06 10.99 -8.52
CA SER A 98 1.80 11.96 -7.46
C SER A 98 0.40 11.80 -6.89
N VAL A 99 -0.62 11.61 -7.76
CA VAL A 99 -2.04 11.57 -7.35
C VAL A 99 -2.30 10.46 -6.33
N ARG A 100 -1.87 9.22 -6.58
CA ARG A 100 -2.15 8.10 -5.66
C ARG A 100 -1.49 8.28 -4.29
N LEU A 101 -0.32 8.92 -4.24
CA LEU A 101 0.39 9.19 -2.99
C LEU A 101 -0.25 10.33 -2.22
N ASN A 102 -0.57 11.43 -2.89
CA ASN A 102 -1.24 12.57 -2.27
C ASN A 102 -2.59 12.16 -1.67
N ILE A 103 -3.44 11.47 -2.44
CA ILE A 103 -4.73 10.96 -1.94
C ILE A 103 -4.55 10.10 -0.68
N THR A 104 -3.59 9.17 -0.70
CA THR A 104 -3.33 8.30 0.45
C THR A 104 -2.88 9.10 1.67
N ARG A 105 -1.94 10.04 1.50
CA ARG A 105 -1.44 10.87 2.60
C ARG A 105 -2.49 11.83 3.14
N ASP A 106 -3.31 12.40 2.26
CA ASP A 106 -4.38 13.33 2.64
C ASP A 106 -5.44 12.60 3.47
N ILE A 107 -5.85 11.38 3.07
CA ILE A 107 -6.75 10.53 3.85
C ILE A 107 -6.12 10.16 5.21
N LEU A 108 -4.84 9.76 5.24
CA LEU A 108 -4.16 9.43 6.50
C LEU A 108 -4.14 10.63 7.45
N LYS A 109 -3.86 11.83 6.95
CA LYS A 109 -3.90 13.07 7.75
C LYS A 109 -5.31 13.39 8.23
N GLU A 110 -6.31 13.26 7.37
CA GLU A 110 -7.71 13.48 7.73
C GLU A 110 -8.15 12.55 8.87
N LEU A 111 -7.62 11.32 8.88
CA LEU A 111 -7.82 10.34 9.96
C LEU A 111 -6.92 10.57 11.19
N GLY A 112 -6.11 11.62 11.22
CA GLY A 112 -5.26 12.00 12.36
C GLY A 112 -3.89 11.31 12.42
N PHE A 113 -3.51 10.55 11.39
CA PHE A 113 -2.17 9.95 11.30
C PHE A 113 -1.14 10.94 10.75
N LEU A 114 0.14 10.54 10.83
CA LEU A 114 1.30 11.32 10.33
C LEU A 114 1.59 12.59 11.16
N GLU A 115 0.83 12.84 12.23
CA GLU A 115 0.96 14.03 13.08
C GLU A 115 1.46 13.71 14.50
N GLY A 116 1.59 12.44 14.89
CA GLY A 116 1.98 12.06 16.25
C GLY A 116 0.88 12.32 17.30
N LYS A 117 -0.36 12.48 16.87
CA LYS A 117 -1.50 12.90 17.70
C LYS A 117 -2.53 11.76 17.81
N MET A 118 -2.30 10.80 18.71
CA MET A 118 -3.38 9.93 19.22
C MET A 118 -3.06 9.42 20.62
#